data_AF-A0A5J4TUL7-F1
#
_entry.id   AF-A0A5J4TUL7-F1
#
_cell.length_a   1.000
_cell.length_b   1.000
_cell.length_c   1.000
_cell.angle_alpha   90.00
_cell.angle_beta   90.00
_cell.angle_gamma   90.00
#
_symmetry.space_group_name_H-M   'P 1'
#
loop_
_entity.id
_entity.type
_entity.pdbx_description
1 polymer ?
#
loop_
_entity_poly.entity_id
_entity_poly.type
_entity_poly.pdbx_seq_one_letter_code
_entity_poly.pdbx_strand_id
1 'polypeptide(L)'
;GEEVQISNSLTESGTVTDIKSILNIEGDGNIQLTKGSFSFNKIIFTINENARSGYILSGTATSTQISISSCIMKMVGSIPQYSILTVLVELIGGDLGSGIYAQILSSGALTIEGTSSFVYCKARLDLGASLYSTISGANRKLILEDEILFERFMKYQERNKKTQFGQGRGAYIELSNDEIIEVNEILFNECKGINGGGIQINSLSAQKQTFNGTQFTNCVADENGGGLYCVINSGEIELNEVIISGCFALEGGGIYSQIDGTGKLTIKDSCSFTSCSSTGGNGGGIYIDIDFSTQSQISVQSTRFEYCQALNPQISDINKGYGSGIFIFCINC
;
A
#
# COMPACT_ATOMS: atom_id res chain seq x y z
N GLY A 1 -13.99 14.62 22.07
CA GLY A 1 -14.13 15.84 21.28
C GLY A 1 -15.30 15.63 20.35
N GLU A 2 -16.01 16.68 19.98
CA GLU A 2 -17.08 16.56 18.99
C GLU A 2 -16.48 16.11 17.64
N GLU A 3 -17.18 15.21 16.96
CA GLU A 3 -16.84 14.76 15.61
C GLU A 3 -17.43 15.73 14.61
N VAL A 4 -16.62 16.21 13.64
CA VAL A 4 -17.15 16.96 12.50
C VAL A 4 -17.23 16.01 11.32
N GLN A 5 -18.44 15.81 10.81
CA GLN A 5 -18.73 14.92 9.69
C GLN A 5 -19.12 15.72 8.45
N ILE A 6 -18.49 15.40 7.31
CA ILE A 6 -18.93 15.82 5.98
C ILE A 6 -19.49 14.58 5.28
N SER A 7 -20.81 14.51 5.18
CA SER A 7 -21.53 13.41 4.55
C SER A 7 -22.57 13.94 3.58
N ASN A 8 -22.91 13.11 2.58
CA ASN A 8 -24.11 13.37 1.81
C ASN A 8 -25.34 12.88 2.60
N SER A 9 -26.12 13.82 3.11
CA SER A 9 -27.42 13.57 3.74
C SER A 9 -28.51 14.33 2.99
N LEU A 10 -29.65 13.67 2.73
CA LEU A 10 -30.83 14.33 2.14
C LEU A 10 -31.66 15.10 3.18
N THR A 11 -31.45 14.90 4.48
CA THR A 11 -32.27 15.50 5.55
C THR A 11 -31.46 15.81 6.82
N GLU A 12 -31.97 16.70 7.68
CA GLU A 12 -31.45 16.94 9.04
C GLU A 12 -31.46 15.66 9.92
N SER A 13 -32.23 14.64 9.53
CA SER A 13 -32.34 13.34 10.22
C SER A 13 -31.33 12.28 9.73
N GLY A 14 -30.47 12.60 8.76
CA GLY A 14 -29.35 11.73 8.38
C GLY A 14 -29.67 10.60 7.39
N THR A 15 -30.72 10.71 6.56
CA THR A 15 -30.97 9.68 5.54
C THR A 15 -29.87 9.71 4.49
N VAL A 16 -29.10 8.63 4.43
CA VAL A 16 -27.92 8.49 3.57
C VAL A 16 -28.33 8.08 2.15
N THR A 17 -27.79 8.78 1.15
CA THR A 17 -27.99 8.51 -0.28
C THR A 17 -26.74 7.83 -0.85
N ASP A 18 -26.86 7.05 -1.93
CA ASP A 18 -25.70 6.48 -2.64
C ASP A 18 -25.09 7.41 -3.69
N ILE A 19 -25.76 8.52 -3.97
CA ILE A 19 -25.20 9.61 -4.77
C ILE A 19 -24.10 10.26 -3.94
N LYS A 20 -22.92 10.47 -4.52
CA LYS A 20 -21.79 11.11 -3.84
C LYS A 20 -21.82 12.63 -4.03
N SER A 21 -21.47 13.39 -2.98
CA SER A 21 -21.29 14.85 -3.08
C SER A 21 -19.91 15.18 -3.62
N ILE A 22 -19.78 16.27 -4.40
CA ILE A 22 -18.49 16.71 -4.91
C ILE A 22 -17.92 17.79 -3.97
N LEU A 23 -16.72 17.57 -3.46
CA LEU A 23 -15.93 18.58 -2.76
C LEU A 23 -14.77 19.01 -3.67
N ASN A 24 -14.85 20.24 -4.17
CA ASN A 24 -13.81 20.84 -5.01
C ASN A 24 -12.86 21.63 -4.12
N ILE A 25 -11.55 21.42 -4.31
CA ILE A 25 -10.51 22.09 -3.54
C ILE A 25 -9.52 22.71 -4.50
N GLU A 26 -9.41 24.04 -4.44
CA GLU A 26 -8.62 24.88 -5.34
C GLU A 26 -7.72 25.83 -4.56
N GLY A 27 -6.62 26.29 -5.17
CA GLY A 27 -5.69 27.23 -4.54
C GLY A 27 -5.00 26.62 -3.31
N ASP A 28 -5.02 27.36 -2.20
CA ASP A 28 -4.41 26.98 -0.91
C ASP A 28 -5.44 26.41 0.10
N GLY A 29 -6.63 26.01 -0.39
CA GLY A 29 -7.71 25.50 0.45
C GLY A 29 -7.29 24.23 1.19
N ASN A 30 -7.38 24.25 2.52
CA ASN A 30 -7.10 23.11 3.39
C ASN A 30 -8.07 23.08 4.59
N ILE A 31 -8.23 21.90 5.18
CA ILE A 31 -8.96 21.66 6.42
C ILE A 31 -7.94 21.19 7.45
N GLN A 32 -7.73 22.00 8.49
CA GLN A 32 -6.79 21.70 9.57
C GLN A 32 -7.53 21.30 10.85
N LEU A 33 -7.13 20.16 11.41
CA LEU A 33 -7.63 19.62 12.66
C LEU A 33 -6.60 19.80 13.77
N THR A 34 -6.95 20.62 14.76
CA THR A 34 -6.12 20.88 15.96
C THR A 34 -6.61 20.12 17.20
N LYS A 35 -7.81 19.51 17.15
CA LYS A 35 -8.36 18.56 18.14
C LYS A 35 -9.60 17.86 17.57
N GLY A 36 -9.88 16.62 17.98
CA GLY A 36 -11.14 15.92 17.67
C GLY A 36 -11.02 14.94 16.51
N SER A 37 -12.17 14.48 16.03
CA SER A 37 -12.28 13.51 14.93
C SER A 37 -12.93 14.17 13.72
N PHE A 38 -12.52 13.74 12.53
CA PHE A 38 -13.05 14.23 11.27
C PHE A 38 -13.37 13.08 10.32
N SER A 39 -14.57 13.07 9.77
CA SER A 39 -15.02 11.98 8.90
C SER A 39 -15.59 12.50 7.58
N PHE A 40 -15.20 11.83 6.49
CA PHE A 40 -15.80 11.99 5.18
C PHE A 40 -16.55 10.72 4.81
N ASN A 41 -17.81 10.86 4.41
CA ASN A 41 -18.60 9.74 3.95
C ASN A 41 -19.28 10.05 2.60
N LYS A 42 -19.07 9.18 1.62
CA LYS A 42 -19.65 9.28 0.26
C LYS A 42 -19.32 10.61 -0.45
N ILE A 43 -18.05 11.02 -0.39
CA ILE A 43 -17.56 12.25 -1.03
C ILE A 43 -16.69 11.92 -2.26
N ILE A 44 -16.86 12.67 -3.33
CA ILE A 44 -15.90 12.73 -4.44
C ILE A 44 -15.00 13.94 -4.18
N PHE A 45 -13.74 13.66 -3.85
CA PHE A 45 -12.71 14.69 -3.81
C PHE A 45 -12.23 14.94 -5.23
N THR A 46 -12.39 16.18 -5.70
CA THR A 46 -11.85 16.62 -6.99
C THR A 46 -10.75 17.62 -6.74
N ILE A 47 -9.51 17.21 -7.02
CA ILE A 47 -8.34 18.07 -6.94
C ILE A 47 -7.93 18.43 -8.36
N ASN A 48 -7.83 19.73 -8.64
CA ASN A 48 -7.53 20.23 -9.96
C ASN A 48 -6.18 20.92 -10.05
N GLU A 49 -5.84 21.38 -11.25
CA GLU A 49 -4.57 22.03 -11.57
C GLU A 49 -4.30 23.37 -10.86
N ASN A 50 -5.30 23.93 -10.17
CA ASN A 50 -5.14 25.14 -9.37
C ASN A 50 -4.64 24.85 -7.95
N ALA A 51 -4.58 23.59 -7.52
CA ALA A 51 -3.98 23.21 -6.25
C ALA A 51 -2.44 23.16 -6.40
N ARG A 52 -1.75 24.18 -5.88
CA ARG A 52 -0.34 24.46 -6.24
C ARG A 52 0.69 23.74 -5.37
N SER A 53 0.38 23.45 -4.11
CA SER A 53 1.20 22.66 -3.17
C SER A 53 0.53 22.54 -1.80
N GLY A 54 0.80 21.48 -1.04
CA GLY A 54 0.39 21.35 0.37
C GLY A 54 -0.50 20.14 0.65
N TYR A 55 -1.33 20.21 1.69
CA TYR A 55 -2.28 19.17 2.07
C TYR A 55 -3.71 19.68 1.96
N ILE A 56 -4.65 18.77 1.70
CA ILE A 56 -6.08 19.05 1.74
C ILE A 56 -6.61 18.91 3.16
N LEU A 57 -6.23 17.85 3.85
CA LEU A 57 -6.56 17.58 5.25
C LEU A 57 -5.25 17.53 6.02
N SER A 58 -5.14 18.27 7.12
CA SER A 58 -4.09 18.00 8.10
C SER A 58 -4.62 17.76 9.49
N GLY A 59 -3.98 16.84 10.19
CA GLY A 59 -4.20 16.58 11.61
C GLY A 59 -2.89 16.75 12.37
N THR A 60 -2.82 17.74 13.25
CA THR A 60 -1.59 18.04 14.02
C THR A 60 -1.70 17.66 15.49
N ALA A 61 -2.86 17.19 15.95
CA ALA A 61 -3.10 16.88 17.35
C ALA A 61 -2.85 15.40 17.69
N THR A 62 -2.39 15.14 18.91
CA THR A 62 -2.17 13.81 19.53
C THR A 62 -3.46 13.03 19.83
N SER A 63 -4.57 13.38 19.21
CA SER A 63 -5.83 12.64 19.33
C SER A 63 -6.63 12.69 18.03
N THR A 64 -5.98 13.08 16.93
CA THR A 64 -6.68 13.28 15.65
C THR A 64 -7.01 11.93 15.07
N GLN A 65 -8.29 11.75 14.74
CA GLN A 65 -8.77 10.60 13.97
C GLN A 65 -9.35 11.14 12.67
N ILE A 66 -8.88 10.62 11.54
CA ILE A 66 -9.41 10.94 10.22
C ILE A 66 -9.98 9.65 9.66
N SER A 67 -11.28 9.67 9.31
CA SER A 67 -11.95 8.57 8.63
C SER A 67 -12.38 8.99 7.23
N ILE A 68 -12.08 8.15 6.23
CA ILE A 68 -12.49 8.33 4.85
C ILE A 68 -13.26 7.08 4.43
N SER A 69 -14.57 7.23 4.28
CA SER A 69 -15.50 6.12 4.05
C SER A 69 -16.26 6.29 2.74
N SER A 70 -16.24 5.26 1.89
CA SER A 70 -16.97 5.24 0.60
C SER A 70 -16.67 6.44 -0.32
N CYS A 71 -15.46 6.98 -0.26
CA CYS A 71 -15.07 8.18 -0.99
C CYS A 71 -14.36 7.84 -2.30
N ILE A 72 -14.51 8.70 -3.32
CA ILE A 72 -13.71 8.59 -4.55
C ILE A 72 -12.75 9.75 -4.58
N MET A 73 -11.48 9.45 -4.80
CA MET A 73 -10.49 10.47 -5.05
C MET A 73 -10.22 10.58 -6.56
N LYS A 74 -10.41 11.79 -7.11
CA LYS A 74 -10.11 12.10 -8.52
C LYS A 74 -9.13 13.25 -8.62
N MET A 75 -8.02 12.98 -9.30
CA MET A 75 -7.09 14.02 -9.77
C MET A 75 -7.49 14.39 -11.19
N VAL A 76 -7.98 15.62 -11.41
CA VAL A 76 -8.50 16.08 -12.70
C VAL A 76 -7.64 17.22 -13.23
N GLY A 77 -6.89 16.98 -14.31
CA GLY A 77 -6.15 18.01 -15.04
C GLY A 77 -6.72 18.19 -16.44
N SER A 78 -6.74 19.43 -16.94
CA SER A 78 -7.15 19.73 -18.33
C SER A 78 -6.05 19.40 -19.35
N ILE A 79 -4.85 19.08 -18.86
CA ILE A 79 -3.63 18.93 -19.66
C ILE A 79 -3.05 17.52 -19.46
N PRO A 80 -2.85 16.74 -20.53
CA PRO A 80 -2.02 15.54 -20.47
C PRO A 80 -0.64 15.93 -19.94
N GLN A 81 -0.14 15.26 -18.89
CA GLN A 81 1.18 15.46 -18.22
C GLN A 81 1.19 16.33 -16.96
N TYR A 82 0.05 16.87 -16.50
CA TYR A 82 0.00 17.64 -15.25
C TYR A 82 0.26 16.77 -13.99
N SER A 83 0.92 17.32 -12.95
CA SER A 83 1.20 16.68 -11.65
C SER A 83 0.61 17.53 -10.53
N ILE A 84 -0.24 16.96 -9.67
CA ILE A 84 -0.77 17.65 -8.49
C ILE A 84 0.26 17.54 -7.36
N LEU A 85 0.66 18.68 -6.79
CA LEU A 85 1.61 18.79 -5.67
C LEU A 85 0.91 18.75 -4.29
N THR A 86 -0.41 18.51 -4.29
CA THR A 86 -1.27 18.54 -3.12
C THR A 86 -1.66 17.12 -2.70
N VAL A 87 -1.51 16.79 -1.41
CA VAL A 87 -1.85 15.46 -0.86
C VAL A 87 -3.19 15.49 -0.11
N LEU A 88 -3.94 14.38 -0.08
CA LEU A 88 -5.27 14.34 0.55
C LEU A 88 -5.23 14.54 2.06
N VAL A 89 -4.37 13.78 2.73
CA VAL A 89 -4.20 13.80 4.18
C VAL A 89 -2.73 14.02 4.45
N GLU A 90 -2.40 14.84 5.43
CA GLU A 90 -1.11 14.87 6.12
C GLU A 90 -1.39 14.80 7.63
N LEU A 91 -0.99 13.70 8.25
CA LEU A 91 -0.84 13.66 9.70
C LEU A 91 0.64 14.00 9.94
N ILE A 92 0.94 15.09 10.64
CA ILE A 92 2.28 15.60 11.01
C ILE A 92 3.45 15.36 10.01
N GLY A 93 3.65 16.28 9.05
CA GLY A 93 4.96 16.82 8.61
C GLY A 93 5.83 16.08 7.58
N GLY A 94 5.72 16.39 6.29
CA GLY A 94 6.79 16.18 5.29
C GLY A 94 6.40 16.40 3.82
N ASP A 95 7.37 16.74 2.96
CA ASP A 95 7.20 17.09 1.54
C ASP A 95 7.13 15.87 0.59
N LEU A 96 6.40 14.79 0.93
CA LEU A 96 6.33 13.60 0.08
C LEU A 96 4.94 13.49 -0.60
N GLY A 97 4.90 13.80 -1.90
CA GLY A 97 3.65 13.80 -2.68
C GLY A 97 3.22 12.40 -3.10
N SER A 98 2.17 11.86 -2.45
CA SER A 98 1.39 10.67 -2.81
C SER A 98 -0.10 11.01 -2.92
N GLY A 99 -0.96 10.08 -3.38
CA GLY A 99 -2.42 10.27 -3.33
C GLY A 99 -2.92 10.51 -1.88
N ILE A 100 -2.43 9.69 -0.96
CA ILE A 100 -2.62 9.79 0.48
C ILE A 100 -1.25 9.72 1.15
N TYR A 101 -0.94 10.69 1.99
CA TYR A 101 0.32 10.77 2.73
C TYR A 101 0.06 10.75 4.24
N ALA A 102 0.22 9.60 4.87
CA ALA A 102 -0.08 9.44 6.29
C ALA A 102 1.22 9.37 7.10
N GLN A 103 1.57 10.44 7.83
CA GLN A 103 2.60 10.37 8.88
C GLN A 103 1.95 10.28 10.26
N ILE A 104 1.75 9.06 10.76
CA ILE A 104 1.05 8.85 12.04
C ILE A 104 2.10 8.88 13.18
N LEU A 105 2.54 10.09 13.54
CA LEU A 105 3.60 10.31 14.54
C LEU A 105 3.07 10.53 15.97
N SER A 106 1.82 10.97 16.10
CA SER A 106 1.16 11.21 17.40
C SER A 106 -0.17 10.45 17.49
N SER A 107 -0.61 10.14 18.72
CA SER A 107 -2.00 9.89 19.08
C SER A 107 -3.07 9.71 18.01
N GLY A 108 -3.13 8.63 17.24
CA GLY A 108 -4.09 8.64 16.14
C GLY A 108 -4.16 7.35 15.34
N ALA A 109 -5.28 7.22 14.64
CA ALA A 109 -5.52 6.19 13.64
C ALA A 109 -5.98 6.87 12.35
N LEU A 110 -5.48 6.38 11.21
CA LEU A 110 -6.07 6.65 9.91
C LEU A 110 -6.86 5.42 9.50
N THR A 111 -8.14 5.63 9.23
CA THR A 111 -9.04 4.56 8.76
C THR A 111 -9.59 4.96 7.40
N ILE A 112 -9.38 4.09 6.43
CA ILE A 112 -9.99 4.18 5.11
C ILE A 112 -10.83 2.92 4.96
N GLU A 113 -12.10 3.10 4.63
CA GLU A 113 -13.08 2.02 4.61
C GLU A 113 -14.15 2.22 3.52
N GLY A 114 -15.05 1.26 3.40
CA GLY A 114 -16.11 1.20 2.39
C GLY A 114 -15.57 1.04 0.97
N THR A 115 -16.44 1.31 -0.01
CA THR A 115 -16.11 1.18 -1.45
C THR A 115 -15.28 2.37 -1.95
N SER A 116 -14.17 2.67 -1.28
CA SER A 116 -13.30 3.79 -1.62
C SER A 116 -12.39 3.45 -2.80
N SER A 117 -12.07 4.42 -3.65
CA SER A 117 -11.26 4.16 -4.83
C SER A 117 -10.24 5.25 -5.10
N PHE A 118 -9.00 4.82 -5.28
CA PHE A 118 -7.82 5.62 -5.58
C PHE A 118 -7.32 5.23 -6.97
N VAL A 119 -7.74 6.00 -7.97
CA VAL A 119 -7.45 5.74 -9.39
C VAL A 119 -6.61 6.89 -9.93
N TYR A 120 -5.56 6.58 -10.70
CA TYR A 120 -4.68 7.59 -11.33
C TYR A 120 -3.97 8.55 -10.35
N CYS A 121 -3.69 8.12 -9.11
CA CYS A 121 -2.90 8.93 -8.18
C CYS A 121 -1.45 9.07 -8.70
N LYS A 122 -0.96 10.31 -8.81
CA LYS A 122 0.36 10.61 -9.36
C LYS A 122 1.27 11.21 -8.28
N ALA A 123 2.26 10.44 -7.84
CA ALA A 123 3.29 10.92 -6.94
C ALA A 123 4.44 11.64 -7.69
N ARG A 124 5.03 12.64 -7.02
CA ARG A 124 6.23 13.36 -7.50
C ARG A 124 7.52 12.61 -7.21
N LEU A 125 7.56 11.88 -6.09
CA LEU A 125 8.77 11.22 -5.61
C LEU A 125 8.74 9.71 -5.87
N ASP A 126 9.90 9.10 -5.69
CA ASP A 126 10.14 7.69 -5.96
C ASP A 126 9.60 6.76 -4.85
N LEU A 127 8.72 7.20 -3.95
CA LEU A 127 8.15 6.37 -2.86
C LEU A 127 6.62 6.51 -2.84
N GLY A 128 5.88 5.40 -2.87
CA GLY A 128 4.42 5.36 -2.58
C GLY A 128 3.54 6.22 -3.49
N ALA A 129 3.01 5.69 -4.60
CA ALA A 129 2.27 6.54 -5.55
C ALA A 129 0.83 6.83 -5.12
N SER A 130 0.08 5.84 -4.63
CA SER A 130 -1.27 6.07 -4.08
C SER A 130 -1.28 6.27 -2.58
N LEU A 131 -0.62 5.41 -1.81
CA LEU A 131 -0.52 5.53 -0.37
C LEU A 131 0.95 5.55 0.03
N TYR A 132 1.35 6.59 0.73
CA TYR A 132 2.60 6.61 1.47
C TYR A 132 2.23 6.74 2.93
N SER A 133 2.72 5.82 3.77
CA SER A 133 2.48 5.87 5.21
C SER A 133 3.75 5.61 5.99
N THR A 134 4.09 6.50 6.92
CA THR A 134 5.08 6.26 7.97
C THR A 134 4.35 6.32 9.30
N ILE A 135 4.39 5.23 10.06
CA ILE A 135 3.69 5.11 11.34
C ILE A 135 4.76 4.92 12.41
N SER A 136 4.80 5.81 13.40
CA SER A 136 5.78 5.73 14.48
C SER A 136 5.23 6.17 15.83
N GLY A 137 5.55 5.42 16.87
CA GLY A 137 5.17 5.62 18.26
C GLY A 137 4.14 4.59 18.74
N ALA A 138 4.08 4.38 20.06
CA ALA A 138 3.26 3.32 20.65
C ALA A 138 1.75 3.45 20.33
N ASN A 139 1.11 2.29 20.07
CA ASN A 139 -0.32 2.11 19.85
C ASN A 139 -0.91 2.88 18.66
N ARG A 140 -0.20 2.92 17.52
CA ARG A 140 -0.68 3.57 16.30
C ARG A 140 -1.17 2.56 15.27
N LYS A 141 -2.21 2.98 14.55
CA LYS A 141 -2.93 2.12 13.62
C LYS A 141 -3.16 2.79 12.27
N LEU A 142 -2.86 2.07 11.20
CA LEU A 142 -3.42 2.30 9.89
C LEU A 142 -4.37 1.15 9.58
N ILE A 143 -5.61 1.47 9.28
CA ILE A 143 -6.66 0.50 9.00
C ILE A 143 -7.18 0.78 7.59
N LEU A 144 -7.06 -0.21 6.72
CA LEU A 144 -7.66 -0.23 5.39
C LEU A 144 -8.66 -1.37 5.38
N GLU A 145 -9.94 -1.08 5.17
CA GLU A 145 -11.02 -2.09 5.24
C GLU A 145 -11.99 -2.00 4.06
N ASP A 146 -12.71 -3.08 3.83
CA ASP A 146 -13.69 -3.25 2.77
C ASP A 146 -13.11 -3.16 1.34
N GLU A 147 -13.99 -2.99 0.34
CA GLU A 147 -13.68 -3.01 -1.09
C GLU A 147 -12.90 -1.78 -1.60
N ILE A 148 -11.77 -1.45 -0.98
CA ILE A 148 -10.91 -0.35 -1.42
C ILE A 148 -10.12 -0.78 -2.67
N LEU A 149 -10.19 0.04 -3.72
CA LEU A 149 -9.45 -0.18 -4.95
C LEU A 149 -8.29 0.80 -5.10
N PHE A 150 -7.08 0.26 -5.24
CA PHE A 150 -5.89 0.94 -5.73
C PHE A 150 -5.60 0.48 -7.16
N GLU A 151 -5.75 1.36 -8.15
CA GLU A 151 -5.62 0.98 -9.58
C GLU A 151 -4.73 1.93 -10.41
N ARG A 152 -3.87 1.33 -11.26
CA ARG A 152 -3.11 1.96 -12.36
C ARG A 152 -2.29 3.21 -12.00
N PHE A 153 -1.07 2.99 -11.48
CA PHE A 153 -0.17 4.09 -11.10
C PHE A 153 1.03 4.23 -12.05
N MET A 154 1.23 5.42 -12.64
CA MET A 154 2.32 5.73 -13.59
C MET A 154 3.23 6.87 -13.09
N LYS A 155 4.56 6.76 -13.30
CA LYS A 155 5.55 7.74 -12.84
C LYS A 155 5.51 8.99 -13.74
N TYR A 156 5.72 10.17 -13.17
CA TYR A 156 6.04 11.37 -13.95
C TYR A 156 7.42 11.23 -14.59
N GLN A 157 7.51 11.39 -15.91
CA GLN A 157 8.79 11.38 -16.63
C GLN A 157 9.07 12.76 -17.25
N GLU A 158 10.20 13.36 -16.90
CA GLU A 158 10.86 14.30 -17.80
C GLU A 158 11.51 13.51 -18.95
N ARG A 159 11.39 13.99 -20.18
CA ARG A 159 11.61 13.28 -21.47
C ARG A 159 12.95 12.51 -21.66
N ASN A 160 13.90 12.50 -20.73
CA ASN A 160 15.27 12.01 -20.94
C ASN A 160 15.84 11.04 -19.88
N LYS A 161 15.07 10.49 -18.93
CA LYS A 161 15.59 9.47 -17.98
C LYS A 161 14.87 8.13 -18.14
N LYS A 162 15.59 7.13 -18.66
CA LYS A 162 15.16 5.72 -18.70
C LYS A 162 14.72 5.26 -17.31
N THR A 163 13.55 4.63 -17.28
CA THR A 163 12.93 3.79 -16.24
C THR A 163 13.77 3.57 -14.97
N GLN A 164 13.45 4.36 -13.94
CA GLN A 164 13.55 3.90 -12.55
C GLN A 164 12.17 4.13 -11.98
N PHE A 165 11.42 3.07 -11.69
CA PHE A 165 10.15 3.21 -10.99
C PHE A 165 10.42 3.73 -9.56
N GLY A 166 9.40 4.21 -8.86
CA GLY A 166 9.51 4.40 -7.41
C GLY A 166 9.26 3.09 -6.65
N GLN A 167 9.72 2.98 -5.42
CA GLN A 167 9.39 1.92 -4.45
C GLN A 167 7.87 1.93 -4.12
N GLY A 168 7.24 0.75 -4.05
CA GLY A 168 5.92 0.55 -3.46
C GLY A 168 4.78 1.36 -4.07
N ARG A 169 4.52 1.31 -5.38
CA ARG A 169 3.67 2.36 -6.00
C ARG A 169 2.18 2.22 -5.69
N GLY A 170 1.65 1.06 -5.35
CA GLY A 170 0.32 0.98 -4.74
C GLY A 170 0.33 1.50 -3.30
N ALA A 171 1.18 0.95 -2.45
CA ALA A 171 1.46 1.54 -1.15
C ALA A 171 2.93 1.37 -0.74
N TYR A 172 3.46 2.39 -0.07
CA TYR A 172 4.70 2.32 0.68
C TYR A 172 4.37 2.52 2.15
N ILE A 173 4.72 1.55 2.99
CA ILE A 173 4.40 1.54 4.41
C ILE A 173 5.68 1.31 5.22
N GLU A 174 5.94 2.18 6.18
CA GLU A 174 7.05 2.05 7.13
C GLU A 174 6.52 2.07 8.56
N LEU A 175 6.87 1.06 9.35
CA LEU A 175 6.40 0.84 10.73
C LEU A 175 7.60 0.76 11.69
N SER A 176 7.59 1.50 12.78
CA SER A 176 8.65 1.47 13.81
C SER A 176 8.18 1.91 15.20
N ASN A 177 8.32 1.06 16.24
CA ASN A 177 7.86 1.23 17.64
C ASN A 177 6.42 0.75 18.01
N ASP A 178 6.14 -0.54 17.80
CA ASP A 178 4.90 -1.24 18.22
C ASP A 178 3.61 -0.80 17.49
N GLU A 179 3.72 -0.42 16.22
CA GLU A 179 2.60 -0.07 15.36
C GLU A 179 1.91 -1.29 14.77
N ILE A 180 0.64 -1.09 14.41
CA ILE A 180 -0.20 -2.09 13.76
C ILE A 180 -0.74 -1.53 12.44
N ILE A 181 -0.69 -2.34 11.39
CA ILE A 181 -1.46 -2.17 10.16
C ILE A 181 -2.40 -3.36 9.98
N GLU A 182 -3.65 -3.04 9.65
CA GLU A 182 -4.71 -3.99 9.32
C GLU A 182 -5.18 -3.65 7.89
N VAL A 183 -5.00 -4.60 6.96
CA VAL A 183 -5.34 -4.45 5.54
C VAL A 183 -6.35 -5.55 5.17
N ASN A 184 -7.62 -5.19 5.09
CA ASN A 184 -8.73 -6.13 4.98
C ASN A 184 -9.51 -5.87 3.68
N GLU A 185 -9.65 -6.90 2.85
CA GLU A 185 -10.49 -6.90 1.63
C GLU A 185 -10.10 -5.89 0.54
N ILE A 186 -8.84 -5.45 0.53
CA ILE A 186 -8.33 -4.44 -0.39
C ILE A 186 -7.93 -5.06 -1.74
N LEU A 187 -8.16 -4.34 -2.84
CA LEU A 187 -7.71 -4.71 -4.18
C LEU A 187 -6.62 -3.75 -4.69
N PHE A 188 -5.42 -4.29 -4.92
CA PHE A 188 -4.35 -3.65 -5.68
C PHE A 188 -4.33 -4.21 -7.11
N ASN A 189 -4.69 -3.40 -8.10
CA ASN A 189 -4.79 -3.81 -9.50
C ASN A 189 -3.84 -3.01 -10.41
N GLU A 190 -3.03 -3.72 -11.18
CA GLU A 190 -2.10 -3.13 -12.17
C GLU A 190 -1.13 -2.10 -11.56
N CYS A 191 -0.76 -2.27 -10.29
CA CYS A 191 0.20 -1.41 -9.59
C CYS A 191 1.64 -1.76 -10.00
N LYS A 192 2.53 -0.76 -10.15
CA LYS A 192 3.90 -0.99 -10.66
C LYS A 192 4.96 -0.26 -9.88
N GLY A 193 6.01 -0.90 -9.35
CA GLY A 193 7.08 -0.28 -8.57
C GLY A 193 8.47 -0.90 -8.79
N ILE A 194 9.50 -0.40 -8.08
CA ILE A 194 10.81 -1.09 -8.02
C ILE A 194 10.68 -2.34 -7.17
N ASN A 195 10.28 -2.14 -5.92
CA ASN A 195 9.95 -3.19 -4.98
C ASN A 195 8.47 -3.06 -4.62
N GLY A 196 7.75 -4.17 -4.50
CA GLY A 196 6.37 -4.16 -4.05
C GLY A 196 5.46 -3.43 -5.03
N GLY A 197 5.24 -4.01 -6.21
CA GLY A 197 4.42 -3.36 -7.24
C GLY A 197 3.06 -2.90 -6.69
N GLY A 198 2.40 -3.78 -5.93
CA GLY A 198 1.28 -3.46 -5.06
C GLY A 198 1.71 -2.72 -3.80
N ILE A 199 2.33 -3.42 -2.85
CA ILE A 199 2.76 -2.85 -1.57
C ILE A 199 4.23 -3.11 -1.32
N GLN A 200 4.95 -2.10 -0.86
CA GLN A 200 6.19 -2.25 -0.10
C GLN A 200 5.91 -1.96 1.37
N ILE A 201 6.27 -2.88 2.27
CA ILE A 201 6.15 -2.72 3.72
C ILE A 201 7.47 -3.01 4.44
N ASN A 202 7.97 -2.02 5.18
CA ASN A 202 9.11 -2.18 6.07
C ASN A 202 8.59 -2.25 7.51
N SER A 203 8.54 -3.45 8.10
CA SER A 203 8.06 -3.68 9.46
C SER A 203 9.22 -3.83 10.43
N LEU A 204 9.53 -2.74 11.14
CA LEU A 204 10.42 -2.73 12.31
C LEU A 204 9.61 -2.76 13.63
N SER A 205 8.29 -2.92 13.54
CA SER A 205 7.39 -3.09 14.69
C SER A 205 7.48 -4.51 15.24
N ALA A 206 7.44 -4.69 16.56
CA ALA A 206 7.36 -6.00 17.19
C ALA A 206 5.93 -6.58 17.21
N GLN A 207 4.94 -5.83 16.69
CA GLN A 207 3.55 -6.28 16.61
C GLN A 207 3.27 -7.11 15.36
N LYS A 208 2.12 -7.78 15.39
CA LYS A 208 1.58 -8.49 14.23
C LYS A 208 0.83 -7.52 13.32
N GLN A 209 1.16 -7.56 12.04
CA GLN A 209 0.53 -6.87 10.93
C GLN A 209 -0.32 -7.88 10.16
N THR A 210 -1.56 -7.54 9.79
CA THR A 210 -2.49 -8.51 9.18
C THR A 210 -3.01 -8.05 7.84
N PHE A 211 -3.00 -8.97 6.88
CA PHE A 211 -3.64 -8.84 5.58
C PHE A 211 -4.71 -9.92 5.45
N ASN A 212 -5.99 -9.55 5.37
CA ASN A 212 -7.11 -10.49 5.30
C ASN A 212 -7.88 -10.27 3.99
N GLY A 213 -8.12 -11.32 3.20
CA GLY A 213 -8.93 -11.23 1.97
C GLY A 213 -8.40 -10.25 0.90
N THR A 214 -7.17 -9.76 1.06
CA THR A 214 -6.57 -8.75 0.18
C THR A 214 -6.09 -9.38 -1.12
N GLN A 215 -6.21 -8.64 -2.22
CA GLN A 215 -5.93 -9.12 -3.57
C GLN A 215 -4.88 -8.26 -4.26
N PHE A 216 -3.90 -8.91 -4.88
CA PHE A 216 -2.88 -8.30 -5.73
C PHE A 216 -3.03 -8.88 -7.14
N THR A 217 -3.46 -8.05 -8.09
CA THR A 217 -3.75 -8.49 -9.45
C THR A 217 -2.91 -7.72 -10.45
N ASN A 218 -2.15 -8.44 -11.28
CA ASN A 218 -1.31 -7.90 -12.34
C ASN A 218 -0.33 -6.82 -11.86
N CYS A 219 0.12 -6.91 -10.60
CA CYS A 219 1.09 -5.98 -10.04
C CYS A 219 2.51 -6.34 -10.50
N VAL A 220 3.33 -5.33 -10.78
CA VAL A 220 4.64 -5.49 -11.40
C VAL A 220 5.71 -4.80 -10.58
N ALA A 221 6.78 -5.52 -10.26
CA ALA A 221 8.00 -4.95 -9.69
C ALA A 221 9.14 -5.05 -10.71
N ASP A 222 9.99 -4.04 -10.80
CA ASP A 222 11.23 -4.13 -11.59
C ASP A 222 12.26 -5.03 -10.91
N GLU A 223 12.28 -5.03 -9.57
CA GLU A 223 13.20 -5.80 -8.76
C GLU A 223 12.44 -6.86 -7.96
N ASN A 224 11.83 -6.52 -6.83
CA ASN A 224 11.40 -7.55 -5.89
C ASN A 224 9.90 -7.48 -5.57
N GLY A 225 9.21 -8.61 -5.55
CA GLY A 225 7.84 -8.71 -5.03
C GLY A 225 6.81 -7.97 -5.88
N GLY A 226 6.29 -8.62 -6.93
CA GLY A 226 5.36 -7.97 -7.85
C GLY A 226 4.08 -7.48 -7.15
N GLY A 227 3.51 -8.30 -6.28
CA GLY A 227 2.40 -7.93 -5.42
C GLY A 227 2.87 -7.25 -4.14
N LEU A 228 3.68 -7.94 -3.35
CA LEU A 228 4.13 -7.49 -2.03
C LEU A 228 5.64 -7.65 -1.89
N TYR A 229 6.30 -6.59 -1.44
CA TYR A 229 7.65 -6.64 -0.91
C TYR A 229 7.60 -6.35 0.58
N CYS A 230 8.19 -7.21 1.40
CA CYS A 230 8.24 -6.98 2.84
C CYS A 230 9.63 -7.18 3.43
N VAL A 231 9.96 -6.31 4.39
CA VAL A 231 11.09 -6.48 5.31
C VAL A 231 10.52 -6.65 6.72
N ILE A 232 10.90 -7.72 7.41
CA ILE A 232 10.39 -8.08 8.73
C ILE A 232 11.59 -8.29 9.65
N ASN A 233 11.87 -7.33 10.54
CA ASN A 233 12.98 -7.43 11.48
C ASN A 233 12.56 -7.92 12.88
N SER A 234 11.33 -7.61 13.25
CA SER A 234 10.70 -8.01 14.50
C SER A 234 9.21 -8.18 14.23
N GLY A 235 8.50 -8.88 15.12
CA GLY A 235 7.05 -9.07 14.99
C GLY A 235 6.67 -10.04 13.87
N GLU A 236 5.49 -9.82 13.29
CA GLU A 236 4.91 -10.75 12.31
C GLU A 236 4.15 -10.03 11.21
N ILE A 237 4.29 -10.47 9.96
CA ILE A 237 3.31 -10.19 8.90
C ILE A 237 2.52 -11.48 8.67
N GLU A 238 1.20 -11.40 8.84
CA GLU A 238 0.27 -12.51 8.65
C GLU A 238 -0.64 -12.23 7.45
N LEU A 239 -0.64 -13.16 6.49
CA LEU A 239 -1.48 -13.16 5.29
C LEU A 239 -2.55 -14.26 5.43
N ASN A 240 -3.81 -13.87 5.41
CA ASN A 240 -4.97 -14.76 5.52
C ASN A 240 -5.89 -14.53 4.31
N GLU A 241 -6.28 -15.59 3.61
CA GLU A 241 -7.18 -15.51 2.43
C GLU A 241 -6.68 -14.55 1.33
N VAL A 242 -5.37 -14.30 1.26
CA VAL A 242 -4.77 -13.37 0.28
C VAL A 242 -4.65 -14.03 -1.09
N ILE A 243 -5.05 -13.29 -2.13
CA ILE A 243 -4.97 -13.74 -3.53
C ILE A 243 -3.93 -12.91 -4.28
N ILE A 244 -2.98 -13.58 -4.91
CA ILE A 244 -1.95 -12.95 -5.74
C ILE A 244 -2.00 -13.57 -7.13
N SER A 245 -2.33 -12.76 -8.13
CA SER A 245 -2.61 -13.24 -9.49
C SER A 245 -1.92 -12.40 -10.56
N GLY A 246 -1.21 -13.06 -11.48
CA GLY A 246 -0.57 -12.41 -12.62
C GLY A 246 0.55 -11.43 -12.23
N CYS A 247 1.06 -11.51 -11.00
CA CYS A 247 2.11 -10.63 -10.53
C CYS A 247 3.48 -11.00 -11.10
N PHE A 248 4.33 -9.99 -11.31
CA PHE A 248 5.61 -10.16 -11.98
C PHE A 248 6.72 -9.38 -11.26
N ALA A 249 7.91 -9.97 -11.13
CA ALA A 249 9.10 -9.31 -10.58
C ALA A 249 10.41 -9.88 -11.15
N LEU A 250 11.55 -9.25 -10.84
CA LEU A 250 12.85 -9.92 -11.02
C LEU A 250 12.96 -11.09 -10.05
N GLU A 251 12.76 -10.87 -8.75
CA GLU A 251 12.72 -11.93 -7.74
C GLU A 251 11.40 -11.90 -6.96
N GLY A 252 10.84 -13.08 -6.65
CA GLY A 252 9.59 -13.15 -5.92
C GLY A 252 8.41 -12.59 -6.73
N GLY A 253 7.99 -13.30 -7.79
CA GLY A 253 7.01 -12.77 -8.75
C GLY A 253 5.73 -12.26 -8.09
N GLY A 254 5.22 -12.98 -7.08
CA GLY A 254 4.15 -12.50 -6.21
C GLY A 254 4.66 -11.75 -4.99
N ILE A 255 5.47 -12.41 -4.16
CA ILE A 255 6.02 -11.85 -2.91
C ILE A 255 7.53 -11.97 -2.89
N TYR A 256 8.19 -10.92 -2.40
CA TYR A 256 9.55 -11.01 -1.88
C TYR A 256 9.53 -10.63 -0.40
N SER A 257 10.13 -11.46 0.45
CA SER A 257 10.24 -11.20 1.89
C SER A 257 11.69 -11.30 2.35
N GLN A 258 12.17 -10.28 3.04
CA GLN A 258 13.38 -10.35 3.85
C GLN A 258 13.00 -10.49 5.32
N ILE A 259 13.51 -11.53 5.99
CA ILE A 259 13.16 -11.88 7.38
C ILE A 259 14.43 -11.97 8.20
N ASP A 260 14.63 -10.99 9.08
CA ASP A 260 15.78 -10.87 9.97
C ASP A 260 15.32 -10.82 11.42
N GLY A 261 16.27 -10.87 12.37
CA GLY A 261 15.96 -10.75 13.79
C GLY A 261 14.98 -11.85 14.23
N THR A 262 13.97 -11.46 15.01
CA THR A 262 12.88 -12.36 15.45
C THR A 262 11.65 -12.28 14.53
N GLY A 263 11.82 -11.73 13.32
CA GLY A 263 10.74 -11.53 12.37
C GLY A 263 10.07 -12.82 11.92
N LYS A 264 8.77 -12.72 11.63
CA LYS A 264 7.96 -13.85 11.17
C LYS A 264 7.09 -13.49 9.98
N LEU A 265 7.07 -14.35 8.97
CA LEU A 265 6.06 -14.34 7.92
C LEU A 265 5.12 -15.54 8.10
N THR A 266 3.83 -15.31 8.18
CA THR A 266 2.80 -16.37 8.18
C THR A 266 1.87 -16.19 7.00
N ILE A 267 1.65 -17.26 6.25
CA ILE A 267 0.72 -17.33 5.12
C ILE A 267 -0.22 -18.50 5.39
N LYS A 268 -1.51 -18.24 5.55
CA LYS A 268 -2.48 -19.26 5.96
C LYS A 268 -3.87 -19.01 5.36
N ASP A 269 -4.82 -19.84 5.77
CA ASP A 269 -6.24 -19.68 5.47
C ASP A 269 -6.51 -19.47 3.97
N SER A 270 -6.20 -20.48 3.15
CA SER A 270 -6.57 -20.50 1.72
C SER A 270 -5.96 -19.39 0.86
N CYS A 271 -4.79 -18.84 1.23
CA CYS A 271 -4.02 -17.97 0.34
C CYS A 271 -3.76 -18.64 -1.02
N SER A 272 -3.72 -17.86 -2.09
CA SER A 272 -3.49 -18.39 -3.44
C SER A 272 -2.58 -17.52 -4.30
N PHE A 273 -1.72 -18.19 -5.07
CA PHE A 273 -0.76 -17.60 -5.99
C PHE A 273 -1.02 -18.21 -7.36
N THR A 274 -1.41 -17.39 -8.34
CA THR A 274 -1.78 -17.87 -9.66
C THR A 274 -1.05 -17.10 -10.75
N SER A 275 -0.34 -17.80 -11.63
CA SER A 275 0.36 -17.20 -12.78
C SER A 275 1.36 -16.10 -12.39
N CYS A 276 1.92 -16.15 -11.18
CA CYS A 276 2.99 -15.23 -10.78
C CYS A 276 4.32 -15.64 -11.41
N SER A 277 5.15 -14.68 -11.81
CA SER A 277 6.40 -14.98 -12.51
C SER A 277 7.59 -14.16 -12.01
N SER A 278 8.74 -14.80 -11.86
CA SER A 278 10.03 -14.15 -11.61
C SER A 278 11.00 -14.36 -12.78
N THR A 279 11.75 -13.31 -13.15
CA THR A 279 12.71 -13.35 -14.28
C THR A 279 14.19 -13.37 -13.89
N GLY A 280 14.50 -13.10 -12.63
CA GLY A 280 15.80 -13.36 -12.01
C GLY A 280 16.02 -14.86 -11.77
N GLY A 281 14.90 -15.59 -11.72
CA GLY A 281 14.87 -17.04 -11.67
C GLY A 281 14.61 -17.58 -10.27
N ASN A 282 14.32 -16.76 -9.27
CA ASN A 282 14.05 -17.26 -7.93
C ASN A 282 12.64 -16.88 -7.48
N GLY A 283 11.87 -17.86 -6.98
CA GLY A 283 10.59 -17.61 -6.33
C GLY A 283 9.52 -17.07 -7.27
N GLY A 284 8.94 -17.90 -8.13
CA GLY A 284 7.90 -17.43 -9.07
C GLY A 284 6.65 -16.90 -8.36
N GLY A 285 6.21 -17.60 -7.32
CA GLY A 285 5.21 -17.11 -6.37
C GLY A 285 5.86 -16.27 -5.27
N ILE A 286 6.77 -16.87 -4.51
CA ILE A 286 7.38 -16.25 -3.32
C ILE A 286 8.89 -16.47 -3.33
N TYR A 287 9.64 -15.40 -3.10
CA TYR A 287 11.04 -15.43 -2.69
C TYR A 287 11.13 -15.04 -1.22
N ILE A 288 11.86 -15.82 -0.41
CA ILE A 288 12.18 -15.49 0.98
C ILE A 288 13.69 -15.46 1.15
N ASP A 289 14.20 -14.33 1.63
CA ASP A 289 15.53 -14.18 2.20
C ASP A 289 15.40 -14.23 3.73
N ILE A 290 16.03 -15.20 4.40
CA ILE A 290 15.87 -15.39 5.84
C ILE A 290 17.19 -15.68 6.56
N ASP A 291 17.37 -15.04 7.72
CA ASP A 291 18.48 -15.31 8.64
C ASP A 291 17.99 -16.09 9.87
N PHE A 292 18.33 -17.38 9.97
CA PHE A 292 17.91 -18.24 11.09
C PHE A 292 18.77 -18.09 12.36
N SER A 293 19.80 -17.25 12.36
CA SER A 293 20.63 -17.03 13.54
C SER A 293 19.86 -16.43 14.73
N THR A 294 18.71 -15.80 14.49
CA THR A 294 17.95 -15.02 15.48
C THR A 294 16.49 -15.43 15.69
N GLN A 295 16.15 -16.73 15.57
CA GLN A 295 14.78 -17.27 15.76
C GLN A 295 13.72 -16.75 14.79
N SER A 296 14.14 -16.21 13.63
CA SER A 296 13.24 -15.86 12.53
C SER A 296 12.42 -17.06 12.06
N GLN A 297 11.22 -16.79 11.55
CA GLN A 297 10.25 -17.84 11.22
C GLN A 297 9.51 -17.57 9.91
N ILE A 298 9.23 -18.65 9.20
CA ILE A 298 8.30 -18.70 8.08
C ILE A 298 7.31 -19.83 8.31
N SER A 299 6.02 -19.55 8.10
CA SER A 299 4.95 -20.55 8.15
C SER A 299 4.05 -20.39 6.94
N VAL A 300 3.94 -21.43 6.11
CA VAL A 300 3.03 -21.47 4.96
C VAL A 300 2.08 -22.65 5.12
N GLN A 301 0.80 -22.36 5.24
CA GLN A 301 -0.26 -23.31 5.57
C GLN A 301 -1.42 -23.12 4.59
N SER A 302 -2.08 -24.21 4.21
CA SER A 302 -3.30 -24.16 3.39
C SER A 302 -3.22 -23.21 2.19
N THR A 303 -2.07 -23.14 1.52
CA THR A 303 -1.79 -22.16 0.45
C THR A 303 -1.64 -22.87 -0.89
N ARG A 304 -2.22 -22.32 -1.96
CA ARG A 304 -2.20 -22.88 -3.31
C ARG A 304 -1.27 -22.10 -4.24
N PHE A 305 -0.44 -22.80 -5.01
CA PHE A 305 0.39 -22.24 -6.08
C PHE A 305 0.01 -22.89 -7.41
N GLU A 306 -0.42 -22.08 -8.37
CA GLU A 306 -0.88 -22.54 -9.68
C GLU A 306 -0.20 -21.74 -10.79
N TYR A 307 0.43 -22.44 -11.73
CA TYR A 307 1.06 -21.84 -12.91
C TYR A 307 2.12 -20.76 -12.61
N CYS A 308 2.66 -20.72 -11.39
CA CYS A 308 3.76 -19.83 -11.06
C CYS A 308 5.05 -20.27 -11.77
N GLN A 309 5.92 -19.31 -12.14
CA GLN A 309 7.11 -19.55 -12.95
C GLN A 309 8.32 -18.80 -12.38
N ALA A 310 9.44 -19.51 -12.22
CA ALA A 310 10.73 -18.91 -11.89
C ALA A 310 11.67 -19.18 -13.08
N LEU A 311 11.81 -18.21 -13.97
CA LEU A 311 12.47 -18.40 -15.27
C LEU A 311 13.45 -17.26 -15.54
N ASN A 312 14.73 -17.53 -15.37
CA ASN A 312 15.79 -16.67 -15.85
C ASN A 312 16.08 -16.96 -17.33
N PRO A 313 15.72 -16.06 -18.26
CA PRO A 313 15.91 -16.29 -19.69
C PRO A 313 17.38 -16.27 -20.12
N GLN A 314 18.29 -15.77 -19.27
CA GLN A 314 19.72 -15.72 -19.55
C GLN A 314 20.43 -17.05 -19.24
N ILE A 315 19.78 -17.95 -18.49
CA ILE A 315 20.32 -19.26 -18.15
C ILE A 315 19.91 -20.27 -19.22
N SER A 316 20.90 -20.91 -19.84
CA SER A 316 20.70 -21.94 -20.88
C SER A 316 20.44 -23.34 -20.33
N ASP A 317 20.53 -23.53 -19.02
CA ASP A 317 20.18 -24.79 -18.34
C ASP A 317 18.68 -25.09 -18.51
N ILE A 318 18.32 -26.38 -18.46
CA ILE A 318 16.92 -26.81 -18.42
C ILE A 318 16.24 -26.36 -17.11
N ASN A 319 17.01 -26.25 -16.03
CA ASN A 319 16.57 -25.70 -14.74
C ASN A 319 16.80 -24.18 -14.72
N LYS A 320 15.92 -23.45 -15.39
CA LYS A 320 16.02 -21.99 -15.60
C LYS A 320 15.79 -21.13 -14.35
N GLY A 321 15.55 -21.74 -13.20
CA GLY A 321 15.27 -21.04 -11.95
C GLY A 321 14.95 -22.01 -10.82
N TYR A 322 14.79 -21.46 -9.63
CA TYR A 322 14.57 -22.16 -8.38
C TYR A 322 13.24 -21.74 -7.76
N GLY A 323 12.44 -22.73 -7.35
CA GLY A 323 11.22 -22.49 -6.59
C GLY A 323 10.15 -21.73 -7.36
N SER A 324 9.51 -22.37 -8.35
CA SER A 324 8.42 -21.73 -9.11
C SER A 324 7.25 -21.30 -8.21
N GLY A 325 6.92 -22.07 -7.18
CA GLY A 325 6.01 -21.66 -6.11
C GLY A 325 6.72 -20.82 -5.06
N ILE A 326 7.65 -21.44 -4.32
CA ILE A 326 8.40 -20.80 -3.23
C ILE A 326 9.88 -21.11 -3.40
N PHE A 327 10.73 -20.09 -3.23
CA PHE A 327 12.17 -20.23 -3.04
C PHE A 327 12.56 -19.60 -1.70
N ILE A 328 13.34 -20.32 -0.89
CA ILE A 328 13.84 -19.85 0.40
C ILE A 328 15.36 -19.86 0.33
N PHE A 329 15.96 -18.69 0.48
CA PHE A 329 17.38 -18.49 0.63
C PHE A 329 17.68 -18.23 2.11
N CYS A 330 18.57 -19.04 2.68
CA CYS A 330 19.02 -18.88 4.05
C CYS A 330 20.44 -18.31 4.05
N ILE A 331 20.63 -17.12 4.64
CA ILE A 331 21.96 -16.48 4.72
C ILE A 331 22.84 -17.20 5.74
N ASN A 332 22.29 -17.41 6.95
CA ASN A 332 22.97 -18.07 8.06
C ASN A 332 22.11 -19.22 8.59
N CYS A 333 22.57 -20.44 8.29
CA CYS A 333 22.13 -21.70 8.87
C CYS A 333 23.38 -22.44 9.41
#